data_AF-A0A3D1P956-F1
#
_entry.id   AF-A0A3D1P956-F1
#
_cell.length_a   1.000
_cell.length_b   1.000
_cell.length_c   1.000
_cell.angle_alpha   90.00
_cell.angle_beta   90.00
_cell.angle_gamma   90.00
#
_symmetry.space_group_name_H-M   'P 1'
#
loop_
_entity.id
_entity.type
_entity.pdbx_description
1 polymer ?
#
loop_
_entity_poly.entity_id
_entity_poly.type
_entity_poly.pdbx_seq_one_letter_code
_entity_poly.pdbx_strand_id
1 'polypeptide(L)'
;IHTVGPVWSGGNRNEDELLASCYRSCLAIAEQYQIETIAFPAISTGVYGFPLERAAQIATAEIQAFIQSNNSLQQVILVCFSPTAYDCFLKAVKQMMKTSLD
;
A
#
# COMPACT_ATOMS: atom_id res chain seq x y z
N ILE A 1 -10.87 6.26 5.86
CA ILE A 1 -10.49 7.14 4.73
C ILE A 1 -10.91 6.46 3.44
N HIS A 2 -11.58 7.16 2.53
CA HIS A 2 -11.99 6.60 1.23
C HIS A 2 -11.02 7.08 0.14
N THR A 3 -10.59 6.19 -0.73
CA THR A 3 -9.72 6.51 -1.87
C THR A 3 -10.17 5.72 -3.09
N VAL A 4 -9.97 6.29 -4.28
CA VAL A 4 -10.39 5.70 -5.55
C VAL A 4 -9.15 5.21 -6.28
N GLY A 5 -8.92 3.90 -6.21
CA GLY A 5 -7.81 3.27 -6.92
C GLY A 5 -7.99 3.27 -8.44
N PRO A 6 -6.90 3.11 -9.21
CA PRO A 6 -6.98 3.01 -10.66
C PRO A 6 -7.60 1.67 -11.10
N VAL A 7 -8.29 1.68 -12.23
CA VAL A 7 -8.63 0.46 -12.98
C VAL A 7 -7.42 0.03 -13.79
N TRP A 8 -7.03 -1.24 -13.68
CA TRP A 8 -5.90 -1.78 -14.43
C TRP A 8 -6.21 -1.86 -15.93
N SER A 9 -5.32 -1.31 -16.75
CA SER A 9 -5.44 -1.33 -18.22
C SER A 9 -4.09 -1.67 -18.88
N GLY A 10 -3.33 -2.58 -18.27
CA GLY A 10 -2.07 -3.09 -18.81
C GLY A 10 -0.81 -2.38 -18.34
N GLY A 11 -0.91 -1.40 -17.43
CA GLY A 11 0.24 -0.79 -16.76
C GLY A 11 0.96 0.29 -17.56
N ASN A 12 0.33 0.78 -18.63
CA ASN A 12 0.88 1.79 -19.55
C ASN A 12 0.15 3.13 -19.47
N ARG A 13 -0.73 3.31 -18.47
CA ARG A 13 -1.57 4.49 -18.24
C ARG A 13 -1.35 5.10 -16.86
N ASN A 14 -0.11 5.03 -16.38
CA ASN A 14 0.30 5.58 -15.08
C ASN A 14 -0.41 4.93 -13.88
N GLU A 15 -0.91 3.70 -14.02
CA GLU A 15 -1.71 3.05 -12.97
C GLU A 15 -0.90 2.83 -11.69
N ASP A 16 0.40 2.54 -11.80
CA ASP A 16 1.27 2.38 -10.63
C ASP A 16 1.31 3.64 -9.78
N GLU A 17 1.55 4.78 -10.41
CA GLU A 17 1.64 6.08 -9.74
C GLU A 17 0.27 6.51 -9.18
N LEU A 18 -0.82 6.22 -9.89
CA LEU A 18 -2.17 6.46 -9.39
C LEU A 18 -2.45 5.62 -8.14
N LEU A 19 -2.06 4.34 -8.13
CA LEU A 19 -2.19 3.48 -6.96
C LEU A 19 -1.31 3.99 -5.81
N ALA A 20 -0.07 4.39 -6.09
CA ALA A 20 0.85 4.97 -5.12
C ALA A 20 0.26 6.25 -4.48
N SER A 21 -0.33 7.13 -5.29
CA SER A 21 -0.99 8.35 -4.80
C SER A 21 -2.18 8.05 -3.87
N CYS A 22 -2.87 6.91 -4.04
CA CYS A 22 -3.95 6.51 -3.15
C CYS A 22 -3.42 6.25 -1.73
N TYR A 23 -2.29 5.56 -1.62
CA TYR A 23 -1.64 5.31 -0.34
C TYR A 23 -1.11 6.61 0.29
N ARG A 24 -0.37 7.43 -0.46
CA ARG A 24 0.14 8.71 0.05
C ARG A 24 -0.96 9.63 0.54
N SER A 25 -2.05 9.76 -0.20
CA SER A 25 -3.19 10.59 0.18
C SER A 25 -3.84 10.10 1.48
N CYS A 26 -4.03 8.79 1.62
CA CYS A 26 -4.55 8.20 2.85
C CYS A 26 -3.62 8.40 4.05
N LEU A 27 -2.31 8.22 3.86
CA LEU A 27 -1.31 8.40 4.92
C LEU A 27 -1.21 9.87 5.36
N ALA A 28 -1.22 10.81 4.42
CA ALA A 28 -1.24 12.25 4.73
C ALA A 28 -2.51 12.66 5.51
N ILE A 29 -3.67 12.09 5.17
CA ILE A 29 -4.89 12.30 5.95
C ILE A 29 -4.75 11.67 7.35
N ALA A 30 -4.16 10.46 7.46
CA ALA A 30 -3.94 9.84 8.75
C ALA A 30 -3.07 10.70 9.67
N GLU A 31 -1.98 11.26 9.14
CA GLU A 31 -1.13 12.23 9.84
C GLU A 31 -1.92 13.48 10.26
N GLN A 32 -2.62 14.11 9.32
CA GLN A 32 -3.37 15.35 9.57
C GLN A 32 -4.36 15.22 10.73
N TYR A 33 -5.01 14.06 10.86
CA TYR A 33 -6.00 13.77 11.90
C TYR A 33 -5.42 13.00 13.09
N GLN A 34 -4.09 12.88 13.20
CA GLN A 34 -3.40 12.18 14.28
C GLN A 34 -3.92 10.75 14.50
N ILE A 35 -4.25 10.06 13.41
CA ILE A 35 -4.62 8.65 13.42
C ILE A 35 -3.33 7.85 13.63
N GLU A 36 -3.26 7.07 14.71
CA GLU A 36 -2.07 6.27 15.05
C GLU A 36 -2.11 4.86 14.46
N THR A 37 -3.29 4.35 14.10
CA THR A 37 -3.46 3.01 13.53
C THR A 37 -4.33 3.06 12.28
N ILE A 38 -3.82 2.50 11.18
CA ILE A 38 -4.55 2.43 9.90
C ILE A 38 -4.49 1.02 9.31
N ALA A 39 -5.59 0.59 8.69
CA ALA A 39 -5.67 -0.67 7.97
C ALA A 39 -5.94 -0.41 6.49
N PHE A 40 -5.17 -1.06 5.61
CA PHE A 40 -5.34 -0.99 4.16
C PHE A 40 -5.76 -2.35 3.60
N PRO A 41 -6.81 -2.41 2.77
CA PRO A 41 -7.03 -3.58 1.91
C PRO A 41 -6.02 -3.58 0.74
N ALA A 42 -6.04 -4.64 -0.06
CA ALA A 42 -5.37 -4.69 -1.36
C ALA A 42 -6.11 -3.77 -2.37
N ILE A 43 -5.76 -2.48 -2.40
CA ILE A 43 -6.44 -1.47 -3.22
C ILE A 43 -6.33 -1.85 -4.71
N SER A 44 -7.43 -1.71 -5.45
CA SER A 44 -7.56 -2.01 -6.88
C SER A 44 -7.41 -3.48 -7.32
N THR A 45 -7.15 -4.44 -6.42
CA THR A 45 -6.88 -5.84 -6.83
C THR A 45 -8.12 -6.72 -6.96
N GLY A 46 -9.31 -6.16 -6.73
CA GLY A 46 -10.61 -6.82 -6.93
C GLY A 46 -11.14 -6.60 -8.35
N VAL A 47 -12.35 -6.05 -8.46
CA VAL A 47 -13.00 -5.74 -9.75
C VAL A 47 -12.15 -4.85 -10.66
N TYR A 48 -11.26 -4.03 -10.09
CA TYR A 48 -10.37 -3.14 -10.84
C TYR A 48 -9.15 -3.86 -11.44
N GLY A 49 -8.94 -5.15 -11.12
CA GLY A 49 -8.04 -6.04 -11.83
C GLY A 49 -6.55 -5.74 -11.70
N PHE A 50 -6.13 -4.91 -10.75
CA PHE A 50 -4.71 -4.59 -10.56
C PHE A 50 -3.91 -5.83 -10.12
N PRO A 51 -2.77 -6.14 -10.76
CA PRO A 51 -1.96 -7.30 -10.40
C PRO A 51 -1.53 -7.26 -8.94
N LEU A 52 -1.91 -8.30 -8.18
CA LEU A 52 -1.77 -8.35 -6.73
C LEU A 52 -0.32 -8.19 -6.24
N GLU A 53 0.63 -8.87 -6.90
CA GLU A 53 2.06 -8.76 -6.55
C GLU A 53 2.59 -7.32 -6.74
N ARG A 54 2.20 -6.68 -7.85
CA ARG A 54 2.59 -5.30 -8.17
C ARG A 54 1.93 -4.30 -7.20
N ALA A 55 0.65 -4.48 -6.90
CA ALA A 55 -0.06 -3.68 -5.92
C ALA A 55 0.54 -3.79 -4.51
N ALA A 56 0.91 -5.01 -4.09
CA ALA A 56 1.56 -5.25 -2.80
C ALA A 56 2.89 -4.52 -2.69
N GLN A 57 3.72 -4.57 -3.75
CA GLN A 57 4.99 -3.83 -3.80
C GLN A 57 4.79 -2.32 -3.65
N ILE A 58 3.87 -1.73 -4.43
CA ILE A 58 3.55 -0.30 -4.36
C ILE A 58 3.05 0.06 -2.96
N ALA A 59 2.09 -0.68 -2.42
CA ALA A 59 1.55 -0.44 -1.09
C ALA A 59 2.65 -0.42 -0.02
N THR A 60 3.51 -1.45 0.01
CA THR A 60 4.59 -1.54 0.99
C THR A 60 5.65 -0.45 0.81
N ALA A 61 5.97 -0.06 -0.42
CA ALA A 61 6.94 0.99 -0.69
C ALA A 61 6.45 2.36 -0.19
N GLU A 62 5.20 2.73 -0.47
CA GLU A 62 4.63 3.99 0.01
C GLU A 62 4.47 4.02 1.54
N ILE A 63 4.08 2.89 2.15
CA ILE A 63 4.02 2.76 3.60
C ILE A 63 5.42 2.89 4.22
N GLN A 64 6.44 2.22 3.66
CA GLN A 64 7.82 2.30 4.12
C GLN A 64 8.34 3.73 4.07
N ALA A 65 8.19 4.40 2.92
CA ALA A 65 8.65 5.76 2.73
C ALA A 65 7.99 6.72 3.75
N PHE A 66 6.68 6.54 3.99
CA PHE A 66 5.97 7.34 4.98
C PHE A 66 6.53 7.11 6.39
N ILE A 67 6.60 5.87 6.88
CA ILE A 67 7.05 5.59 8.26
C ILE A 67 8.53 5.89 8.50
N GLN A 68 9.36 5.95 7.44
CA GLN A 68 10.75 6.40 7.55
C GLN A 68 10.87 7.92 7.73
N SER A 69 9.92 8.68 7.19
CA SER A 69 9.89 10.14 7.26
C SER A 69 8.99 10.68 8.38
N ASN A 70 8.16 9.82 8.99
CA ASN A 70 7.10 10.22 9.90
C ASN A 70 6.84 9.17 10.99
N ASN A 71 6.71 9.62 12.24
CA ASN A 71 6.45 8.77 13.41
C ASN A 71 5.01 8.88 13.94
N SER A 72 4.09 9.52 13.21
CA SER A 72 2.70 9.71 13.64
C SER A 72 1.90 8.40 13.69
N LEU A 73 2.24 7.44 12.83
CA LEU A 73 1.63 6.10 12.82
C LEU A 73 2.41 5.15 13.72
N GLN A 74 1.70 4.49 14.64
CA GLN A 74 2.22 3.43 15.49
C GLN A 74 2.02 2.05 14.87
N GLN A 75 0.97 1.87 14.06
CA GLN A 75 0.65 0.58 13.45
C GLN A 75 -0.01 0.72 12.08
N VAL A 76 0.47 -0.07 11.12
CA VAL A 76 -0.16 -0.24 9.80
C VAL A 76 -0.53 -1.71 9.61
N ILE A 77 -1.79 -1.98 9.29
CA ILE A 77 -2.32 -3.33 9.07
C ILE A 77 -2.60 -3.53 7.58
N LEU A 78 -1.99 -4.55 6.98
CA LEU A 78 -2.27 -4.97 5.60
C LEU A 78 -3.32 -6.09 5.62
N VAL A 79 -4.56 -5.74 5.28
CA VAL A 79 -5.71 -6.65 5.36
C VAL A 79 -5.79 -7.49 4.08
N CYS A 80 -5.41 -8.75 4.20
CA CYS A 80 -5.40 -9.72 3.10
C CYS A 80 -6.67 -10.57 3.12
N PHE A 81 -7.52 -10.43 2.09
CA PHE A 81 -8.78 -11.19 1.99
C PHE A 81 -8.58 -12.67 1.59
N SER A 82 -7.45 -13.00 0.96
CA SER A 82 -7.15 -14.35 0.47
C SER A 82 -5.73 -14.79 0.82
N PRO A 83 -5.46 -16.11 0.81
CA PRO A 83 -4.10 -16.63 0.98
C PRO A 83 -3.12 -16.07 -0.05
N THR A 84 -3.52 -15.93 -1.31
CA THR A 84 -2.68 -15.34 -2.36
C THR A 84 -2.32 -13.89 -2.06
N ALA A 85 -3.27 -13.09 -1.56
CA ALA A 85 -2.98 -11.72 -1.11
C ALA A 85 -1.99 -11.72 0.05
N TYR A 86 -2.20 -12.60 1.03
CA TYR A 86 -1.29 -12.76 2.16
C TYR A 86 0.13 -13.09 1.70
N ASP A 87 0.30 -14.05 0.80
CA ASP A 87 1.62 -14.43 0.28
C ASP A 87 2.32 -13.29 -0.47
N CYS A 88 1.58 -12.56 -1.33
CA CYS A 88 2.11 -11.41 -2.06
C CYS A 88 2.57 -10.29 -1.09
N PHE A 89 1.74 -9.93 -0.11
CA PHE A 89 2.08 -8.90 0.87
C PHE A 89 3.21 -9.34 1.81
N LEU A 90 3.20 -10.60 2.26
CA LEU A 90 4.28 -11.14 3.10
C LEU A 90 5.63 -11.12 2.36
N LYS A 91 5.65 -11.46 1.06
CA LYS A 91 6.84 -11.36 0.22
C LYS A 91 7.32 -9.91 0.12
N ALA A 92 6.42 -8.97 -0.17
CA ALA A 92 6.74 -7.55 -0.31
C ALA A 92 7.29 -6.95 1.00
N VAL A 93 6.65 -7.22 2.14
CA VAL A 93 7.12 -6.78 3.47
C VAL A 93 8.49 -7.39 3.81
N LYS A 94 8.72 -8.67 3.50
CA LYS A 94 10.04 -9.30 3.73
C LYS A 94 11.14 -8.65 2.89
N GLN A 95 10.84 -8.22 1.67
CA GLN A 95 11.79 -7.49 0.84
C GLN A 95 12.08 -6.10 1.42
N MET A 96 11.03 -5.37 1.77
CA MET A 96 11.08 -4.06 2.45
C MET A 96 11.98 -4.10 3.71
N MET A 97 11.81 -5.11 4.56
CA MET A 97 12.59 -5.26 5.80
C MET A 97 14.07 -5.59 5.58
N LYS A 98 14.42 -6.28 4.49
CA LYS A 98 15.82 -6.59 4.18
C LYS A 98 16.59 -5.33 3.78
N THR A 99 15.97 -4.47 2.96
CA THR A 99 16.60 -3.23 2.49
C THR A 99 16.87 -2.21 3.60
N SER A 100 16.19 -2.30 4.74
CA SER A 100 16.43 -1.41 5.90
C SER A 100 17.62 -1.83 6.78
N LEU A 101 18.23 -2.99 6.51
CA LEU A 101 19.35 -3.55 7.28
C LEU A 101 20.71 -3.46 6.54
N ASP A 102 20.68 -2.99 5.28
CA ASP A 102 21.85 -2.74 4.43
C ASP A 102 22.15 -1.23 4.37
#